data_AF-A0A2N0ZWZ2-F1
#
_entry.id   AF-A0A2N0ZWZ2-F1
#
_cell.length_a   1.000
_cell.length_b   1.000
_cell.length_c   1.000
_cell.angle_alpha   90.00
_cell.angle_beta   90.00
_cell.angle_gamma   90.00
#
_symmetry.space_group_name_H-M   'P 1'
#
loop_
_entity.id
_entity.type
_entity.pdbx_description
1 polymer ?
#
loop_
_entity_poly.entity_id
_entity_poly.type
_entity_poly.pdbx_seq_one_letter_code
_entity_poly.pdbx_strand_id
1 'polypeptide(L)'
;MTEKLKNKHVGTHFTVEHCDKAIDSFEDALVSVSPHKKKKTVTNAIIQLIDRLANGKRMSKENFPQEGNLPQGKGKFNAFKKIPVRAYCWLSTKHPNTYFISHYTYKDKQKLDKRDIDKVHANWNSKEK
;
A
#
# COMPACT_ATOMS: atom_id res chain seq x y z
N MET A 1 6.33 -0.57 -17.41
CA MET A 1 4.91 -0.70 -16.93
C MET A 1 4.71 -0.04 -15.57
N THR A 2 5.67 -0.16 -14.66
CA THR A 2 5.70 0.47 -13.33
C THR A 2 6.08 1.94 -13.32
N GLU A 3 6.61 2.49 -14.43
CA GLU A 3 6.93 3.92 -14.62
C GLU A 3 5.76 4.87 -14.33
N LYS A 4 4.52 4.35 -14.28
CA LYS A 4 3.33 5.13 -13.92
C LYS A 4 3.14 5.29 -12.41
N LEU A 5 3.75 4.44 -11.60
CA LEU A 5 3.70 4.53 -10.15
C LEU A 5 4.75 5.54 -9.70
N LYS A 6 4.29 6.69 -9.20
CA LYS A 6 5.19 7.73 -8.68
C LYS A 6 5.54 7.42 -7.23
N ASN A 7 6.77 7.74 -6.82
CA ASN A 7 7.18 7.67 -5.42
C ASN A 7 6.24 8.48 -4.52
N LYS A 8 5.74 9.62 -5.02
CA LYS A 8 4.80 10.47 -4.31
C LYS A 8 3.63 10.85 -5.21
N HIS A 9 2.42 10.71 -4.68
CA HIS A 9 1.17 11.10 -5.32
C HIS A 9 0.44 12.12 -4.44
N VAL A 10 0.30 13.34 -4.92
CA VAL A 10 -0.37 14.43 -4.18
C VAL A 10 -1.79 14.57 -4.74
N GLY A 11 -2.80 14.27 -3.93
CA GLY A 11 -4.20 14.50 -4.27
C GLY A 11 -4.75 15.74 -3.59
N THR A 12 -6.05 15.97 -3.73
CA THR A 12 -6.73 17.14 -3.16
C THR A 12 -6.85 17.12 -1.63
N HIS A 13 -6.83 15.94 -1.00
CA HIS A 13 -7.02 15.78 0.45
C HIS A 13 -5.80 15.19 1.14
N PHE A 14 -5.21 14.15 0.54
CA PHE A 14 -4.10 13.41 1.10
C PHE A 14 -2.93 13.33 0.12
N THR A 15 -1.73 13.28 0.69
CA THR A 15 -0.52 12.83 -0.01
C THR A 15 -0.33 11.34 0.24
N VAL A 16 0.00 10.59 -0.80
CA VAL A 16 0.37 9.17 -0.69
C VAL A 16 1.83 9.02 -1.12
N GLU A 17 2.68 8.57 -0.21
CA GLU A 17 4.11 8.42 -0.43
C GLU A 17 4.55 6.97 -0.25
N HIS A 18 5.39 6.49 -1.15
CA HIS A 18 6.00 5.17 -1.08
C HIS A 18 7.22 5.21 -0.17
N CYS A 19 7.32 4.24 0.74
CA CYS A 19 8.55 4.01 1.48
C CYS A 19 9.65 3.51 0.54
N ASP A 20 10.89 3.55 1.03
CA ASP A 20 12.05 3.07 0.29
C ASP A 20 11.84 1.61 -0.13
N LYS A 21 12.15 1.31 -1.40
CA LYS A 21 11.96 0.00 -2.05
C LYS A 21 10.52 -0.51 -2.11
N ALA A 22 9.52 0.33 -1.82
CA ALA A 22 8.13 -0.09 -1.97
C ALA A 22 7.78 -0.31 -3.45
N ILE A 23 8.24 0.54 -4.36
CA ILE A 23 8.02 0.34 -5.80
C ILE A 23 8.71 -0.95 -6.28
N ASP A 24 9.93 -1.23 -5.85
CA ASP A 24 10.63 -2.48 -6.19
C ASP A 24 9.81 -3.71 -5.75
N SER A 25 9.28 -3.68 -4.53
CA SER A 25 8.41 -4.77 -4.04
C SER A 25 7.10 -4.92 -4.83
N PHE A 26 6.65 -3.85 -5.51
CA PHE A 26 5.50 -3.93 -6.41
C PHE A 26 5.87 -4.67 -7.70
N GLU A 27 7.05 -4.40 -8.24
CA GLU A 27 7.57 -5.11 -9.41
C GLU A 27 7.71 -6.60 -9.11
N ASP A 28 8.32 -6.95 -7.97
CA ASP A 28 8.44 -8.33 -7.50
C ASP A 28 7.07 -9.00 -7.36
N ALA A 29 6.11 -8.34 -6.73
CA ALA A 29 4.75 -8.87 -6.60
C ALA A 29 4.07 -9.08 -7.96
N LEU A 30 4.32 -8.21 -8.94
CA LEU A 30 3.80 -8.34 -10.29
C LEU A 30 4.45 -9.48 -11.08
N VAL A 31 5.68 -9.90 -10.78
CA VAL A 31 6.32 -11.06 -11.43
C VAL A 31 5.44 -12.30 -11.28
N SER A 32 4.94 -12.54 -10.06
CA SER A 32 4.09 -13.69 -9.70
C SER A 32 2.65 -13.61 -10.19
N VAL A 33 2.20 -12.46 -10.75
CA VAL A 33 0.83 -12.32 -11.25
C VAL A 33 0.65 -13.08 -12.57
N SER A 34 -0.18 -14.12 -12.53
CA SER A 34 -0.66 -14.87 -13.68
C SER A 34 -2.18 -14.70 -13.87
N PRO A 35 -2.69 -14.66 -15.13
CA PRO A 35 -1.94 -14.61 -16.39
C PRO A 35 -1.26 -13.24 -16.59
N HIS A 36 -0.22 -13.17 -17.44
CA HIS A 36 0.58 -11.95 -17.65
C HIS A 36 -0.28 -10.71 -18.00
N LYS A 37 -1.35 -10.90 -18.80
CA LYS A 37 -2.30 -9.82 -19.16
C LYS A 37 -2.97 -9.15 -17.95
N LYS A 38 -3.05 -9.85 -16.81
CA LYS A 38 -3.64 -9.33 -15.56
C LYS A 38 -2.74 -8.30 -14.87
N LYS A 39 -1.43 -8.29 -15.14
CA LYS A 39 -0.47 -7.35 -14.54
C LYS A 39 -0.89 -5.90 -14.77
N LYS A 40 -1.18 -5.53 -16.03
CA LYS A 40 -1.65 -4.19 -16.40
C LYS A 40 -2.95 -3.80 -15.68
N THR A 41 -3.91 -4.72 -15.58
CA THR A 41 -5.17 -4.47 -14.87
C THR A 41 -4.94 -4.24 -13.38
N VAL A 42 -4.05 -5.02 -12.75
CA VAL A 42 -3.69 -4.86 -11.34
C VAL A 42 -3.00 -3.51 -11.13
N THR A 43 -2.02 -3.16 -11.95
CA THR A 43 -1.33 -1.87 -11.89
C THR A 43 -2.29 -0.69 -12.00
N ASN A 44 -3.15 -0.67 -13.02
CA ASN A 44 -4.11 0.42 -13.20
C ASN A 44 -5.09 0.52 -12.02
N ALA A 45 -5.58 -0.61 -11.50
CA ALA A 45 -6.47 -0.61 -10.35
C ALA A 45 -5.80 -0.09 -9.08
N ILE A 46 -4.54 -0.47 -8.81
CA ILE A 46 -3.77 0.07 -7.69
C ILE A 46 -3.59 1.59 -7.82
N ILE A 47 -3.19 2.08 -9.00
CA ILE A 47 -3.05 3.52 -9.26
C ILE A 47 -4.37 4.24 -9.00
N GLN A 48 -5.49 3.70 -9.49
CA GLN A 48 -6.82 4.27 -9.25
C GLN A 48 -7.20 4.27 -7.76
N LEU A 49 -6.83 3.24 -7.00
CA LEU A 49 -7.09 3.21 -5.56
C LEU A 49 -6.26 4.26 -4.81
N ILE A 50 -4.99 4.42 -5.18
CA ILE A 50 -4.10 5.47 -4.64
C ILE A 50 -4.70 6.84 -4.94
N ASP A 51 -5.09 7.10 -6.19
CA ASP A 51 -5.65 8.38 -6.61
C ASP A 51 -6.99 8.67 -5.90
N ARG A 52 -7.85 7.66 -5.75
CA ARG A 52 -9.09 7.80 -4.97
C ARG A 52 -8.81 8.17 -3.52
N LEU A 53 -7.86 7.48 -2.87
CA LEU A 53 -7.50 7.78 -1.49
C LEU A 53 -6.92 9.20 -1.39
N ALA A 54 -5.98 9.55 -2.25
CA ALA A 54 -5.35 10.87 -2.28
C ALA A 54 -6.35 12.02 -2.45
N ASN A 55 -7.43 11.78 -3.21
CA ASN A 55 -8.50 12.74 -3.40
C ASN A 55 -9.61 12.66 -2.34
N GLY A 56 -9.40 11.93 -1.22
CA GLY A 56 -10.34 11.85 -0.11
C GLY A 56 -11.61 11.07 -0.42
N LYS A 57 -11.66 10.30 -1.51
CA LYS A 57 -12.84 9.52 -1.88
C LYS A 57 -13.03 8.37 -0.90
N ARG A 58 -14.29 8.07 -0.57
CA ARG A 58 -14.64 6.95 0.30
C ARG A 58 -14.10 5.63 -0.25
N MET A 59 -13.35 4.91 0.58
CA MET A 59 -12.78 3.60 0.28
C MET A 59 -13.69 2.49 0.82
N SER A 60 -13.90 1.43 0.01
CA SER A 60 -14.67 0.26 0.46
C SER A 60 -13.80 -0.63 1.35
N LYS A 61 -14.43 -1.31 2.32
CA LYS A 61 -13.73 -2.32 3.15
C LYS A 61 -13.19 -3.49 2.32
N GLU A 62 -13.73 -3.72 1.13
CA GLU A 62 -13.25 -4.74 0.20
C GLU A 62 -11.87 -4.37 -0.38
N ASN A 63 -11.69 -3.11 -0.80
CA ASN A 63 -10.47 -2.65 -1.48
C ASN A 63 -9.48 -1.96 -0.54
N PHE A 64 -9.92 -1.55 0.66
CA PHE A 64 -9.09 -0.89 1.67
C PHE A 64 -9.38 -1.38 3.09
N PRO A 65 -9.30 -2.71 3.35
CA PRO A 65 -9.48 -3.24 4.69
C PRO A 65 -8.41 -2.74 5.65
N GLN A 66 -8.76 -2.71 6.93
CA GLN A 66 -7.79 -2.61 8.01
C GLN A 66 -7.19 -4.01 8.24
N GLU A 67 -5.86 -4.11 8.26
CA GLU A 67 -5.16 -5.41 8.29
C GLU A 67 -4.51 -5.69 9.66
N GLY A 68 -4.06 -4.65 10.38
CA GLY A 68 -3.44 -4.84 11.68
C GLY A 68 -3.16 -3.55 12.44
N ASN A 69 -2.45 -3.68 13.56
CA ASN A 69 -2.08 -2.56 14.43
C ASN A 69 -0.66 -2.08 14.11
N LEU A 70 -0.45 -0.77 14.22
CA LEU A 70 0.88 -0.16 14.20
C LEU A 70 1.57 -0.33 15.57
N PRO A 71 2.90 -0.20 15.64
CA PRO A 71 3.63 -0.27 16.91
C PRO A 71 3.12 0.73 17.94
N GLN A 72 3.30 0.40 19.23
CA GLN A 72 3.03 1.29 20.35
C GLN A 72 1.57 1.80 20.42
N GLY A 73 0.62 1.09 19.80
CA GLY A 73 -0.79 1.48 19.81
C GLY A 73 -1.09 2.75 19.01
N LYS A 74 -0.18 3.20 18.13
CA LYS A 74 -0.30 4.45 17.34
C LYS A 74 -1.26 4.34 16.15
N GLY A 75 -2.29 3.52 16.29
CA GLY A 75 -3.30 3.28 15.27
C GLY A 75 -3.11 1.98 14.52
N LYS A 76 -3.60 1.95 13.29
CA LYS A 76 -3.78 0.76 12.48
C LYS A 76 -3.23 0.99 11.08
N PHE A 77 -2.87 -0.10 10.41
CA PHE A 77 -2.52 -0.07 9.00
C PHE A 77 -3.59 -0.78 8.17
N ASN A 78 -3.70 -0.32 6.92
CA ASN A 78 -4.64 -0.77 5.92
C ASN A 78 -3.89 -1.45 4.77
N ALA A 79 -4.63 -2.05 3.84
CA ALA A 79 -4.06 -2.47 2.58
C ALA A 79 -4.92 -2.04 1.39
N PHE A 80 -4.29 -1.52 0.35
CA PHE A 80 -4.90 -1.50 -0.97
C PHE A 80 -4.96 -2.92 -1.52
N LYS A 81 -6.16 -3.43 -1.72
CA LYS A 81 -6.39 -4.81 -2.15
C LYS A 81 -6.82 -4.85 -3.62
N LYS A 82 -6.00 -5.47 -4.47
CA LYS A 82 -6.41 -5.90 -5.80
C LYS A 82 -5.87 -7.30 -6.09
N ILE A 83 -6.72 -8.30 -5.88
CA ILE A 83 -6.32 -9.72 -5.91
C ILE A 83 -5.53 -10.06 -7.19
N PRO A 84 -4.30 -10.61 -7.05
CA PRO A 84 -3.68 -11.12 -5.81
C PRO A 84 -2.75 -10.13 -5.08
N VAL A 85 -2.55 -8.91 -5.57
CA VAL A 85 -1.61 -7.95 -4.98
C VAL A 85 -2.26 -7.16 -3.83
N ARG A 86 -1.50 -6.96 -2.74
CA ARG A 86 -1.83 -6.05 -1.65
C ARG A 86 -0.72 -5.03 -1.47
N ALA A 87 -1.07 -3.79 -1.13
CA ALA A 87 -0.13 -2.74 -0.75
C ALA A 87 -0.44 -2.26 0.66
N TYR A 88 0.45 -2.52 1.62
CA TYR A 88 0.22 -2.16 3.02
C TYR A 88 0.58 -0.70 3.25
N CYS A 89 -0.27 0.04 3.96
CA CYS A 89 -0.09 1.47 4.18
C CYS A 89 -0.70 1.94 5.51
N TRP A 90 -0.27 3.11 5.97
CA TRP A 90 -0.86 3.77 7.14
C TRP A 90 -1.00 5.26 6.94
N LEU A 91 -1.90 5.89 7.70
CA LEU A 91 -1.97 7.35 7.83
C LEU A 91 -0.95 7.80 8.86
N SER A 92 -0.09 8.74 8.47
CA SER A 92 0.96 9.28 9.32
C SER A 92 0.38 10.14 10.45
N THR A 93 1.03 10.06 11.61
CA THR A 93 0.75 10.94 12.75
C THR A 93 1.70 12.13 12.81
N LYS A 94 2.91 11.99 12.24
CA LYS A 94 3.93 13.03 12.16
C LYS A 94 3.76 13.94 10.93
N HIS A 95 3.30 13.39 9.81
CA HIS A 95 3.12 14.11 8.55
C HIS A 95 1.62 14.29 8.26
N PRO A 96 1.08 15.51 8.46
CA PRO A 96 -0.34 15.76 8.27
C PRO A 96 -0.82 15.30 6.89
N ASN A 97 -2.01 14.67 6.87
CA ASN A 97 -2.67 14.21 5.66
C ASN A 97 -1.80 13.33 4.74
N THR A 98 -0.82 12.62 5.29
CA THR A 98 0.11 11.81 4.49
C THR A 98 -0.07 10.33 4.80
N TYR A 99 -0.42 9.56 3.78
CA TYR A 99 -0.34 8.11 3.84
C TYR A 99 1.01 7.62 3.36
N PHE A 100 1.59 6.67 4.06
CA PHE A 100 2.78 5.96 3.60
C PHE A 100 2.42 4.55 3.16
N ILE A 101 2.83 4.17 1.95
CA ILE A 101 2.80 2.79 1.46
C ILE A 101 4.11 2.13 1.88
N SER A 102 4.02 1.15 2.77
CA SER A 102 5.17 0.37 3.28
C SER A 102 5.81 -0.45 2.16
N HIS A 103 5.03 -1.32 1.54
CA HIS A 103 5.47 -2.26 0.51
C HIS A 103 4.26 -2.95 -0.14
N TYR A 104 4.55 -3.68 -1.22
CA TYR A 104 3.60 -4.53 -1.92
C TYR A 104 3.95 -6.00 -1.71
N THR A 105 2.91 -6.83 -1.74
CA THR A 105 3.06 -8.28 -1.64
C THR A 105 2.11 -8.99 -2.60
N TYR A 106 2.57 -10.11 -3.15
CA TYR A 106 1.70 -11.06 -3.82
C TYR A 106 1.08 -11.96 -2.76
N LYS A 107 -0.25 -11.96 -2.66
CA LYS A 107 -0.96 -12.74 -1.65
C LYS A 107 -1.42 -14.08 -2.20
N ASP A 108 -0.69 -15.12 -1.83
CA ASP A 108 -0.99 -16.54 -2.03
C ASP A 108 -1.61 -17.21 -0.79
N LYS A 109 -1.32 -16.69 0.40
CA LYS A 109 -1.83 -17.19 1.68
C LYS A 109 -3.10 -16.46 2.12
N GLN A 110 -4.01 -17.16 2.82
CA GLN A 110 -5.23 -16.55 3.34
C GLN A 110 -4.97 -15.57 4.49
N LYS A 111 -4.01 -15.87 5.37
CA LYS A 111 -3.70 -15.09 6.56
C LYS A 111 -2.63 -14.03 6.31
N LEU A 112 -2.67 -12.94 7.06
CA LEU A 112 -1.62 -11.93 7.09
C LEU A 112 -0.29 -12.57 7.54
N ASP A 113 0.80 -12.34 6.81
CA ASP A 113 2.09 -12.94 7.14
C ASP A 113 2.77 -12.06 8.20
N LYS A 114 3.41 -12.69 9.20
CA LYS A 114 4.15 -11.97 10.23
C LYS A 114 5.26 -11.11 9.61
N ARG A 115 5.88 -11.57 8.52
CA ARG A 115 6.92 -10.81 7.80
C ARG A 115 6.38 -9.49 7.22
N ASP A 116 5.15 -9.49 6.72
CA ASP A 116 4.50 -8.27 6.23
C ASP A 116 4.28 -7.30 7.39
N ILE A 117 3.84 -7.79 8.55
CA ILE A 117 3.65 -6.98 9.77
C ILE A 117 4.97 -6.36 10.23
N ASP A 118 6.00 -7.18 10.38
CA ASP A 118 7.33 -6.75 10.83
C ASP A 118 7.91 -5.69 9.88
N LYS A 119 7.71 -5.84 8.56
CA LYS A 119 8.13 -4.86 7.55
C LYS A 119 7.33 -3.56 7.61
N VAL A 120 6.02 -3.62 7.84
CA VAL A 120 5.21 -2.40 8.10
C VAL A 120 5.73 -1.68 9.33
N HIS A 121 6.00 -2.41 10.41
CA HIS A 121 6.49 -1.84 11.67
C HIS A 121 7.87 -1.20 11.52
N ALA A 122 8.79 -1.85 10.79
CA ALA A 122 10.11 -1.29 10.50
C ALA A 122 10.01 0.03 9.70
N ASN A 123 9.23 0.04 8.61
CA ASN A 123 9.05 1.23 7.79
C ASN A 123 8.31 2.34 8.54
N TRP A 124 7.32 2.00 9.37
CA TRP A 124 6.64 2.94 10.24
C TRP A 124 7.60 3.60 11.21
N ASN A 125 8.44 2.83 11.90
CA ASN A 125 9.45 3.38 12.81
C ASN A 125 10.39 4.35 12.07
N SER A 126 10.80 4.02 10.84
CA SER A 126 11.70 4.88 10.05
C SER A 126 11.09 6.20 9.60
N LYS A 127 9.76 6.30 9.44
CA LYS A 127 9.08 7.52 8.98
C LYS A 127 8.51 8.33 10.14
N GLU A 128 8.09 7.70 11.23
CA GLU A 128 7.34 8.33 12.32
C GLU A 128 8.17 8.64 13.56
N LYS A 129 9.30 7.95 13.77
CA LYS A 129 10.28 8.34 14.79
C LYS A 129 11.29 9.28 14.16
#